data_AF-A0A920TKC4-F1
#
_entry.id   AF-A0A920TKC4-F1
#
_cell.length_a   1.000
_cell.length_b   1.000
_cell.length_c   1.000
_cell.angle_alpha   90.00
_cell.angle_beta   90.00
_cell.angle_gamma   90.00
#
_symmetry.space_group_name_H-M   'P 1'
#
loop_
_entity.id
_entity.type
_entity.pdbx_description
1 polymer ?
#
loop_
_entity_poly.entity_id
_entity_poly.type
_entity_poly.pdbx_seq_one_letter_code
_entity_poly.pdbx_strand_id
1 'polypeptide(L)' 'MINYKPYVTVRLRCNYWFTNNLAAYLDIRNLTEHEDISRAITQPALGRQMVLGLDLEF' A
#
# COMPACT_ATOMS: atom_id res chain seq x y z
N MET A 1 -25.89 -4.85 15.35
CA MET A 1 -24.82 -3.83 15.41
C MET A 1 -23.58 -4.50 14.85
N ILE A 2 -23.11 -4.10 13.66
CA ILE A 2 -21.92 -4.72 13.05
C ILE A 2 -20.70 -4.20 13.82
N ASN A 3 -20.05 -5.09 14.56
CA ASN A 3 -18.91 -4.76 15.42
C ASN A 3 -17.65 -4.74 14.55
N TYR A 4 -17.31 -3.57 14.01
CA TYR A 4 -16.06 -3.38 13.28
C TYR A 4 -14.90 -3.40 14.27
N LYS A 5 -14.01 -4.38 14.12
CA LYS A 5 -12.81 -4.46 14.96
C LYS A 5 -11.84 -3.35 14.54
N PRO A 6 -11.21 -2.65 15.49
CA PRO A 6 -10.13 -1.74 15.16
C PRO A 6 -9.04 -2.53 14.43
N TYR A 7 -8.56 -1.99 13.31
CA TYR A 7 -7.53 -2.62 12.51
C TYR A 7 -6.33 -1.70 12.31
N VAL A 8 -5.17 -2.31 12.12
CA VAL A 8 -3.92 -1.62 11.84
C VAL A 8 -3.46 -2.05 10.47
N THR A 9 -3.21 -1.09 9.59
CA THR A 9 -2.62 -1.33 8.27
C THR A 9 -1.19 -0.82 8.28
N VAL A 10 -0.24 -1.69 7.94
CA VAL A 10 1.16 -1.31 7.77
C VAL A 10 1.48 -1.21 6.29
N ARG A 11 2.24 -0.18 5.91
CA ARG A 11 2.77 0.05 4.57
C ARG A 11 4.29 0.18 4.66
N LEU A 12 5.00 -0.49 3.76
CA LEU A 12 6.44 -0.42 3.63
C LEU A 12 6.76 0.13 2.24
N ARG A 13 7.50 1.25 2.20
CA ARG A 13 8.00 1.82 0.96
C ARG A 13 9.52 1.93 1.04
N CYS A 14 10.19 1.27 0.10
CA CYS A 14 11.62 1.40 -0.13
C CYS A 14 11.84 2.26 -1.37
N ASN A 15 12.68 3.28 -1.27
CA ASN A 15 13.10 4.08 -2.42
C ASN A 15 14.62 3.89 -2.60
N TYR A 16 15.04 3.72 -3.85
CA TYR A 16 16.44 3.64 -4.23
C TYR A 16 16.72 4.68 -5.31
N TRP A 17 17.58 5.64 -4.99
CA TRP A 17 18.02 6.67 -5.93
C TRP A 17 19.21 6.15 -6.72
N PHE A 18 19.04 5.98 -8.04
CA PHE A 18 20.15 5.65 -8.94
C PHE A 18 20.92 6.92 -9.32
N THR A 19 20.20 7.99 -9.60
CA THR A 19 20.74 9.33 -9.87
C THR A 19 19.80 10.38 -9.28
N ASN A 20 20.18 11.67 -9.36
CA ASN A 20 19.29 12.76 -8.94
C ASN A 20 17.97 12.81 -9.73
N ASN A 21 17.92 12.16 -10.89
CA ASN A 21 16.80 12.21 -11.83
C ASN A 21 16.11 10.85 -12.01
N LEU A 22 16.61 9.79 -11.37
CA LEU A 22 16.11 8.42 -11.50
C LEU A 22 16.07 7.75 -10.14
N ALA A 23 14.87 7.38 -9.70
CA ALA A 23 14.67 6.55 -8.52
C ALA A 23 13.79 5.34 -8.86
N ALA A 24 14.05 4.20 -8.23
CA ALA A 24 13.07 3.12 -8.16
C ALA A 24 12.39 3.14 -6.80
N TYR A 25 11.12 2.74 -6.78
CA TYR A 25 10.42 2.46 -5.54
C TYR A 25 9.76 1.09 -5.55
N LEU A 26 9.80 0.44 -4.39
CA LEU A 26 9.01 -0.72 -4.04
C LEU A 26 8.05 -0.30 -2.93
N ASP A 27 6.76 -0.44 -3.17
CA ASP A 27 5.69 -0.05 -2.27
C ASP A 27 4.80 -1.25 -1.96
N ILE A 28 4.94 -1.78 -0.74
CA ILE A 28 4.11 -2.87 -0.22
C ILE A 28 3.07 -2.26 0.71
N ARG A 29 1.81 -2.37 0.30
CA ARG A 29 0.66 -1.89 1.06
C ARG A 29 -0.05 -3.08 1.69
N ASN A 30 -0.63 -2.84 2.87
CA ASN A 30 -1.41 -3.84 3.59
C ASN A 30 -0.60 -5.10 3.96
N LEU A 31 0.54 -4.87 4.65
CA LEU A 31 1.39 -5.94 5.19
C LEU A 31 0.70 -6.80 6.25
N THR A 32 -0.35 -6.27 6.87
CA THR A 32 -1.15 -6.96 7.89
C THR A 32 -2.29 -7.79 7.29
N GLU A 33 -2.33 -7.94 5.95
CA GLU A 33 -3.32 -8.73 5.21
C GLU A 33 -4.76 -8.45 5.63
N HIS A 34 -5.05 -7.18 5.91
CA HIS A 34 -6.37 -6.79 6.37
C HIS A 34 -7.35 -6.75 5.20
N GLU A 35 -8.30 -7.68 5.17
CA GLU A 35 -9.33 -7.80 4.13
C GLU A 35 -10.70 -7.22 4.55
N ASP A 36 -10.78 -6.64 5.74
CA ASP A 36 -12.05 -6.30 6.39
C ASP A 36 -12.70 -5.05 5.75
N ILE A 37 -14.01 -5.15 5.55
CA ILE A 37 -14.81 -4.27 4.69
C ILE A 37 -15.09 -2.97 5.44
N SER A 38 -14.62 -1.83 4.93
CA SER A 38 -14.93 -0.51 5.53
C SER A 38 -16.35 -0.06 5.18
N ARG A 39 -17.01 0.71 6.07
CA ARG A 39 -18.42 1.18 6.01
C ARG A 39 -18.86 1.86 4.70
N ALA A 40 -17.94 2.20 3.79
CA ALA A 40 -18.21 3.01 2.60
C ALA A 40 -17.92 2.31 1.25
N ILE A 41 -17.43 1.06 1.25
CA ILE A 41 -16.92 0.42 0.02
C ILE A 41 -17.70 -0.87 -0.24
N THR A 42 -18.43 -0.92 -1.35
CA THR A 42 -19.14 -2.10 -1.88
C THR A 42 -18.20 -3.18 -2.42
N GLN A 43 -16.88 -3.00 -2.27
CA GLN A 43 -15.83 -3.87 -2.76
C GLN A 43 -14.87 -4.21 -1.61
N PRO A 44 -14.41 -5.47 -1.52
CA PRO A 44 -13.48 -5.90 -0.47
C PRO A 44 -12.22 -5.04 -0.50
N ALA A 45 -11.61 -4.84 0.68
CA ALA A 45 -10.32 -4.16 0.76
C ALA A 45 -9.34 -4.91 -0.14
N LEU A 46 -8.70 -4.20 -1.07
CA LEU A 46 -7.61 -4.77 -1.86
C LEU A 46 -6.56 -5.24 -0.86
N GLY A 47 -6.36 -6.56 -0.78
CA GLY A 47 -5.50 -7.24 0.21
C GLY A 47 -4.04 -6.79 0.16
N ARG A 48 -3.08 -7.68 0.40
CA ARG A 48 -1.67 -7.28 0.25
C ARG A 48 -1.36 -6.87 -1.20
N GLN A 49 -0.94 -5.63 -1.40
CA GLN A 49 -0.56 -5.11 -2.71
C GLN A 49 0.93 -4.81 -2.75
N MET A 50 1.58 -5.21 -3.84
CA MET A 50 2.97 -4.88 -4.11
C MET A 50 3.02 -4.08 -5.41
N VAL A 51 3.59 -2.87 -5.33
CA VAL A 51 3.77 -1.97 -6.47
C VAL A 51 5.27 -1.72 -6.64
N LEU A 52 5.74 -1.92 -7.86
CA LEU A 52 7.09 -1.57 -8.28
C LEU A 52 6.98 -0.43 -9.28
N GLY A 53 7.81 0.60 -9.14
CA GLY A 53 7.79 1.75 -10.03
C GLY A 53 9.15 2.42 -10.17
N LEU A 54 9.25 3.26 -11.21
CA LEU A 54 10.39 4.08 -11.56
C LEU A 54 9.94 5.53 -11.64
N ASP A 55 10.57 6.38 -10.85
CA ASP A 55 10.39 7.83 -10.88
C ASP A 55 11.50 8.45 -11.72
N LEU A 56 11.10 9.17 -12.77
CA LEU A 56 11.96 9.90 -13.69
C LEU A 56 11.65 11.39 -13.56
N GLU A 57 12.62 12.20 -13.14
CA GLU A 57 12.53 13.66 -13.13
C GLU A 57 13.32 14.23 -14.32
N PHE A 58 12.65 15.04 -15.14
CA PHE A 58 13.19 15.68 -16.35
C PHE A 58 13.37 17.19 -16.15
#